data_AF-A0A4D9CQU1-F1
#
_entry.id   AF-A0A4D9CQU1-F1
#
_cell.length_a   1.000
_cell.length_b   1.000
_cell.length_c   1.000
_cell.angle_alpha   90.00
_cell.angle_beta   90.00
_cell.angle_gamma   90.00
#
_symmetry.space_group_name_H-M   'P 1'
#
loop_
_entity.id
_entity.type
_entity.pdbx_description
1 polymer ?
#
loop_
_entity_poly.entity_id
_entity_poly.type
_entity_poly.pdbx_seq_one_letter_code
_entity_poly.pdbx_strand_id
1 'polypeptide(L)'
;MPPGLPTIGPNREALRLYREILRTARRFYWPNDEGEPWREVLRREARKEFEQARAEKDPLIIARLLVVGRDCVMQTQYKFDMTQQKIKEKVDRTRTR
;
A
#
# COMPACT_ATOMS: atom_id res chain seq x y z
N MET A 1 -13.88 -6.91 -37.05
CA MET A 1 -14.23 -6.79 -35.62
C MET A 1 -12.97 -7.11 -34.83
N PRO A 2 -12.37 -6.15 -34.10
CA PRO A 2 -11.23 -6.48 -33.26
C PRO A 2 -11.70 -7.39 -32.10
N PRO A 3 -10.86 -8.32 -31.62
CA PRO A 3 -11.23 -9.24 -30.56
C PRO A 3 -11.50 -8.45 -29.28
N GLY A 4 -12.65 -8.70 -28.66
CA GLY A 4 -13.01 -8.10 -27.37
C GLY A 4 -11.91 -8.33 -26.36
N LEU A 5 -11.48 -7.26 -25.69
CA LEU A 5 -10.55 -7.32 -24.58
C LEU A 5 -11.05 -8.38 -23.58
N PRO A 6 -10.19 -9.27 -23.08
CA PRO A 6 -10.61 -10.30 -22.15
C PRO A 6 -11.25 -9.61 -20.94
N THR A 7 -12.51 -9.95 -20.65
CA THR A 7 -13.17 -9.55 -19.40
C THR A 7 -12.51 -10.34 -18.27
N ILE A 8 -11.42 -9.79 -17.76
CA ILE A 8 -10.68 -10.34 -16.62
C ILE A 8 -11.67 -10.35 -15.44
N GLY A 9 -11.89 -11.54 -14.85
CA GLY A 9 -12.60 -11.67 -13.56
C GLY A 9 -11.94 -10.80 -12.47
N PRO A 10 -12.44 -10.78 -11.21
CA PRO A 10 -11.97 -9.85 -10.18
C PRO A 10 -10.44 -9.73 -10.18
N ASN A 11 -9.97 -8.53 -10.53
CA ASN A 11 -8.63 -8.31 -11.09
C ASN A 11 -7.57 -8.78 -10.08
N ARG A 12 -6.91 -9.91 -10.38
CA ARG A 12 -5.98 -10.60 -9.44
C ARG A 12 -4.90 -9.66 -8.92
N GLU A 13 -4.48 -8.71 -9.76
CA GLU A 13 -3.48 -7.72 -9.39
C GLU A 13 -4.00 -6.68 -8.40
N ALA A 14 -5.26 -6.26 -8.53
CA ALA A 14 -5.90 -5.38 -7.54
C ALA A 14 -5.94 -6.05 -6.15
N LEU A 15 -6.32 -7.33 -6.08
CA LEU A 15 -6.32 -8.07 -4.82
C LEU A 15 -4.91 -8.26 -4.22
N ARG A 16 -3.90 -8.46 -5.07
CA ARG A 16 -2.50 -8.55 -4.63
C ARG A 16 -2.04 -7.22 -4.05
N LEU A 17 -2.29 -6.12 -4.76
CA LEU A 17 -1.98 -4.77 -4.31
C LEU A 17 -2.68 -4.45 -2.99
N TYR A 18 -3.98 -4.73 -2.87
CA TYR A 18 -4.73 -4.51 -1.63
C TYR A 18 -4.11 -5.28 -0.44
N ARG A 19 -3.79 -6.56 -0.63
CA ARG A 19 -3.13 -7.38 0.42
C ARG A 19 -1.73 -6.88 0.74
N GLU A 20 -1.02 -6.29 -0.21
CA GLU A 20 0.29 -5.68 0.01
C GLU A 20 0.18 -4.39 0.83
N ILE A 21 -0.78 -3.52 0.51
CA ILE A 21 -1.11 -2.32 1.30
C ILE A 21 -1.40 -2.71 2.76
N LEU A 22 -2.29 -3.68 2.99
CA LEU A 22 -2.62 -4.14 4.34
C LEU A 22 -1.40 -4.72 5.08
N ARG A 23 -0.51 -5.43 4.38
CA ARG A 23 0.72 -5.95 4.98
C ARG A 23 1.67 -4.82 5.38
N THR A 24 1.83 -3.82 4.51
CA THR A 24 2.65 -2.62 4.78
C THR A 24 2.07 -1.79 5.92
N ALA A 25 0.75 -1.61 5.97
CA ALA A 25 0.06 -0.86 7.03
C ALA A 25 0.30 -1.44 8.43
N ARG A 26 0.44 -2.77 8.56
CA ARG A 26 0.78 -3.42 9.85
C ARG A 26 2.12 -2.97 10.44
N ARG A 27 3.03 -2.41 9.63
CA ARG A 27 4.31 -1.86 10.10
C ARG A 27 4.13 -0.57 10.90
N PHE A 28 3.00 0.12 10.74
CA PHE A 28 2.66 1.38 11.40
C PHE A 28 1.90 1.13 12.71
N TYR A 29 2.61 0.67 13.74
CA TYR A 29 2.01 0.26 15.01
C TYR A 29 1.70 1.40 15.98
N TRP A 30 2.25 2.61 15.76
CA TRP A 30 2.07 3.77 16.63
C TRP A 30 0.80 4.56 16.31
N PRO A 31 0.24 5.29 17.30
CA PRO A 31 -0.91 6.17 17.08
C PRO A 31 -0.53 7.44 16.30
N ASN A 32 -1.52 8.02 15.62
CA ASN A 32 -1.46 9.37 15.08
C ASN A 32 -1.64 10.43 16.19
N ASP A 33 -1.64 11.70 15.81
CA ASP A 33 -1.78 12.82 16.75
C ASP A 33 -3.15 12.84 17.46
N GLU A 34 -4.16 12.20 16.89
CA GLU A 34 -5.51 12.05 17.44
C GLU A 34 -5.64 10.79 18.35
N GLY A 35 -4.56 10.01 18.50
CA GLY A 35 -4.54 8.78 19.29
C GLY A 35 -4.99 7.51 18.55
N GLU A 36 -5.36 7.61 17.27
CA GLU A 36 -5.78 6.48 16.44
C GLU A 36 -4.57 5.72 15.85
N PRO A 37 -4.48 4.38 15.96
CA PRO A 37 -3.41 3.62 15.35
C PRO A 37 -3.35 3.80 13.83
N TRP A 38 -2.19 4.19 13.29
CA TRP A 38 -2.00 4.40 11.85
C TRP A 38 -2.38 3.18 11.00
N ARG A 39 -2.13 1.97 11.49
CA ARG A 39 -2.55 0.73 10.79
C ARG A 39 -4.05 0.68 10.51
N GLU A 40 -4.89 1.20 11.41
CA GLU A 40 -6.36 1.15 11.27
C GLU A 40 -6.83 2.24 10.32
N VAL A 41 -6.26 3.44 10.43
CA VAL A 41 -6.47 4.56 9.49
C VAL A 41 -6.16 4.10 8.07
N LEU A 42 -4.95 3.56 7.84
CA LEU A 42 -4.50 3.11 6.52
C LEU A 42 -5.36 1.97 5.98
N ARG A 43 -5.80 1.04 6.85
CA ARG A 43 -6.70 -0.04 6.45
C ARG A 43 -8.07 0.47 6.04
N ARG A 44 -8.63 1.44 6.77
CA ARG A 44 -9.93 2.06 6.48
C ARG A 44 -9.88 2.83 5.17
N GLU A 45 -8.88 3.68 4.97
CA GLU A 45 -8.74 4.46 3.73
C GLU A 45 -8.48 3.54 2.53
N ALA A 46 -7.61 2.55 2.65
CA ALA A 46 -7.38 1.58 1.57
C ALA A 46 -8.67 0.82 1.20
N ARG A 47 -9.47 0.40 2.19
CA ARG A 47 -10.77 -0.22 1.92
C ARG A 47 -11.68 0.72 1.14
N LYS A 48 -11.81 1.96 1.61
CA LYS A 48 -12.66 2.99 1.00
C LYS A 48 -12.27 3.26 -0.45
N GLU A 49 -10.99 3.45 -0.75
CA GLU A 49 -10.50 3.65 -2.12
C GLU A 49 -10.82 2.46 -3.04
N PHE A 50 -10.58 1.23 -2.57
CA PHE A 50 -10.87 0.02 -3.35
C PHE A 50 -12.38 -0.20 -3.56
N GLU A 51 -13.20 0.15 -2.57
CA GLU A 51 -14.65 0.09 -2.69
C GLU A 51 -15.19 1.14 -3.67
N GLN A 52 -14.63 2.35 -3.66
CA GLN A 52 -14.94 3.41 -4.63
C GLN A 52 -14.58 3.01 -6.07
N ALA A 53 -13.42 2.38 -6.27
CA ALA A 53 -12.95 1.93 -7.58
C ALA A 53 -13.57 0.60 -8.04
N ARG A 54 -14.40 -0.07 -7.21
CA ARG A 54 -14.91 -1.43 -7.49
C ARG A 54 -15.73 -1.54 -8.77
N ALA A 55 -16.47 -0.49 -9.12
CA ALA A 55 -17.35 -0.46 -10.28
C ALA A 55 -16.64 0.07 -11.55
N GLU A 56 -15.37 0.44 -11.45
CA GLU A 56 -14.59 0.92 -12.59
C GLU A 56 -14.42 -0.19 -13.63
N LYS A 57 -14.61 0.16 -14.90
CA LYS A 57 -14.53 -0.76 -16.05
C LYS A 57 -13.58 -0.26 -17.13
N ASP A 58 -13.18 1.01 -17.10
CA ASP A 58 -12.22 1.56 -18.04
C ASP A 58 -10.83 0.91 -17.81
N PRO A 59 -10.30 0.16 -18.80
CA PRO A 59 -9.00 -0.50 -18.67
C PRO A 59 -7.85 0.48 -18.39
N LEU A 60 -7.90 1.71 -18.91
CA LEU A 60 -6.85 2.71 -18.72
C LEU A 60 -6.87 3.25 -17.30
N ILE A 61 -8.06 3.50 -16.75
CA ILE A 61 -8.21 3.95 -15.36
C ILE A 61 -7.74 2.84 -14.41
N ILE A 62 -8.17 1.59 -14.63
CA ILE A 62 -7.75 0.44 -13.83
C ILE A 62 -6.23 0.28 -13.88
N ALA A 63 -5.62 0.33 -15.06
CA ALA A 63 -4.18 0.21 -15.21
C ALA A 63 -3.45 1.33 -14.46
N ARG A 64 -3.92 2.58 -14.56
CA ARG A 64 -3.34 3.72 -13.84
C ARG A 64 -3.43 3.54 -12.32
N LEU A 65 -4.59 3.13 -11.80
CA LEU A 65 -4.79 2.89 -10.36
C LEU A 65 -3.82 1.82 -9.85
N LEU A 66 -3.64 0.72 -10.59
CA LEU A 66 -2.73 -0.36 -10.20
C LEU A 66 -1.27 0.10 -10.21
N VAL A 67 -0.83 0.80 -11.26
CA VAL A 67 0.56 1.27 -11.38
C VAL A 67 0.91 2.28 -10.30
N VAL A 68 0.07 3.31 -10.14
CA VAL A 68 0.28 4.37 -9.14
C VAL A 68 0.20 3.80 -7.73
N GLY A 69 -0.76 2.92 -7.47
CA GLY A 69 -0.89 2.25 -6.17
C GLY A 69 0.32 1.39 -5.83
N ARG A 70 0.87 0.65 -6.82
CA ARG A 70 2.07 -0.16 -6.63
C ARG A 70 3.29 0.70 -6.28
N ASP A 71 3.50 1.77 -7.04
CA ASP A 71 4.61 2.70 -6.83
C ASP A 71 4.54 3.36 -5.44
N CYS A 72 3.35 3.82 -5.03
CA CYS A 72 3.13 4.39 -3.70
C CYS A 72 3.50 3.41 -2.57
N VAL A 73 3.08 2.14 -2.68
CA VAL A 73 3.42 1.11 -1.69
C VAL A 73 4.90 0.82 -1.65
N MET A 74 5.56 0.70 -2.82
CA MET A 74 7.00 0.46 -2.90
C MET A 74 7.80 1.60 -2.28
N GLN A 75 7.45 2.85 -2.59
CA GLN A 75 8.10 4.03 -1.99
C GLN A 75 7.91 4.07 -0.48
N THR A 76 6.71 3.72 0.00
CA THR A 76 6.41 3.68 1.44
C THR A 76 7.25 2.61 2.14
N GLN A 77 7.33 1.40 1.58
CA GLN A 77 8.15 0.32 2.11
C GLN A 77 9.63 0.72 2.15
N TYR A 78 10.14 1.30 1.06
CA TYR A 78 11.53 1.77 0.97
C TYR A 78 11.85 2.81 2.06
N LYS A 79 10.99 3.83 2.23
CA LYS A 79 11.17 4.86 3.26
C LYS A 79 11.16 4.27 4.68
N PHE A 80 10.29 3.27 4.90
CA PHE A 80 10.24 2.56 6.18
C PHE A 80 11.53 1.79 6.44
N ASP A 81 12.00 1.00 5.47
CA ASP A 81 13.23 0.21 5.57
C ASP A 81 14.45 1.08 5.83
N MET A 82 14.57 2.20 5.10
CA MET A 82 15.63 3.19 5.31
C MET A 82 15.61 3.77 6.72
N THR A 83 14.42 4.06 7.26
CA THR A 83 14.28 4.58 8.63
C THR A 83 14.65 3.53 9.66
N GLN A 84 14.23 2.28 9.49
CA GLN A 84 14.59 1.18 10.39
C GLN A 84 16.09 0.92 10.41
N GLN A 85 16.74 0.93 9.24
CA GLN A 85 18.17 0.76 9.12
C GLN A 85 18.93 1.87 9.87
N LYS A 86 18.53 3.14 9.70
CA LYS A 86 19.13 4.27 10.43
C LYS A 86 18.94 4.16 11.95
N ILE A 87 17.78 3.67 12.41
CA ILE A 87 17.53 3.44 13.84
C ILE A 87 18.48 2.35 14.37
N LYS A 88 18.61 1.24 13.64
CA LYS A 88 19.51 0.14 14.00
C LYS A 88 20.96 0.61 14.12
N GLU A 89 21.47 1.32 13.11
CA GLU A 89 22.83 1.88 13.12
C GLU A 89 23.07 2.83 14.31
N LYS A 90 22.09 3.68 14.64
CA LYS A 90 22.17 4.56 15.81
C LYS A 90 22.24 3.76 17.10
N VAL A 91 21.39 2.74 17.26
CA VAL A 91 21.36 1.87 18.44
C VAL A 91 22.70 1.13 18.59
N ASP A 92 23.23 0.55 17.52
CA ASP A 92 24.50 -0.17 17.54
C ASP A 92 25.66 0.77 17.93
N ARG A 93 25.70 1.99 17.39
CA ARG A 93 26.71 3.00 17.77
C ARG A 93 26.62 3.43 19.22
N THR A 94 25.41 3.55 19.78
CA THR A 94 25.21 3.92 21.19
C THR A 94 25.53 2.77 22.15
N ARG A 95 25.39 1.50 21.72
CA ARG A 95 25.73 0.32 22.52
C ARG A 95 27.22 0.04 22.63
N THR A 96 28.01 0.45 21.64
CA THR A 96 29.47 0.27 21.61
C THR A 96 30.22 1.41 22.32
N ARG A 97 29.52 2.27 23.07
CA ARG A 97 30.06 3.31 23.95
C ARG A 97 29.75 2.97 25.39
#